data_AF-A0A9P7BEL7-F1
#
_entry.id   AF-A0A9P7BEL7-F1
#
_cell.length_a   1.000
_cell.length_b   1.000
_cell.length_c   1.000
_cell.angle_alpha   90.00
_cell.angle_beta   90.00
_cell.angle_gamma   90.00
#
_symmetry.space_group_name_H-M   'P 1'
#
loop_
_entity.id
_entity.type
_entity.pdbx_description
1 polymer ?
#
loop_
_entity_poly.entity_id
_entity_poly.type
_entity_poly.pdbx_seq_one_letter_code
_entity_poly.pdbx_strand_id
1 'polypeptide(L)'
;MDKQLKRGLSDRIYEKRKATALELERIVSESLNNNDAEKIQLIIKQLRNEFAYDIHEPQARYGGLIGLAAISIALGPNELPKYLSTIIHPVIACFGDNDPNVRYYACEALYNIAKVAKGEILIYFNEIFDILCKLVADVENSVKNGADILDRLIKDIVCDKSTNYISVINNNPNKLKLKDSHIHDKNGNTIQIYDSQNTKAFSLSKFIPLLKERIYATNTYTRLFIVSWLILLDSIPDLELISYLPSFLDPLLSYLKSPLKDVRIITENFLKLLLQEIKRIHEIQLINQSNNDVNKDNNNNDDDLYIPGQNTIIDYPKIIDTLVNNLESNEDLIRLISLDWLINLLIISPKSFILLIPKLLIILLNIISDNNPHLQEIALQLNSDLMNLVSTNQYETNYTLIINNLSNELLKNTSKLNINN
;
A
#
# COMPACT_ATOMS: atom_id res chain seq x y z
N MET A 1 -36.45 2.19 18.04
CA MET A 1 -36.64 3.64 17.94
C MET A 1 -38.12 3.95 17.86
N ASP A 2 -38.55 4.96 18.60
CA ASP A 2 -39.92 5.47 18.51
C ASP A 2 -40.19 6.15 17.15
N LYS A 3 -41.45 6.49 16.89
CA LYS A 3 -41.86 7.15 15.63
C LYS A 3 -41.31 8.57 15.49
N GLN A 4 -40.98 9.23 16.59
CA GLN A 4 -40.52 10.62 16.59
C GLN A 4 -39.07 10.70 16.13
N LEU A 5 -38.20 9.84 16.66
CA LEU A 5 -36.82 9.67 16.23
C LEU A 5 -36.74 9.30 14.75
N LYS A 6 -37.55 8.34 14.30
CA LYS A 6 -37.58 7.92 12.88
C LYS A 6 -37.94 9.09 11.95
N ARG A 7 -38.93 9.90 12.34
CA ARG A 7 -39.33 11.10 11.59
C ARG A 7 -38.26 12.19 11.62
N GLY A 8 -37.65 12.42 12.78
CA GLY A 8 -36.61 13.46 12.94
C GLY A 8 -35.35 13.15 12.14
N LEU A 9 -34.93 11.88 12.08
CA LEU A 9 -33.79 11.45 11.26
C LEU A 9 -34.05 11.55 9.76
N SER A 10 -35.31 11.41 9.34
CA SER A 10 -35.72 11.55 7.92
C SER A 10 -36.15 12.97 7.55
N ASP A 11 -36.00 13.95 8.46
CA ASP A 11 -36.39 15.33 8.19
C ASP A 11 -35.51 15.90 7.08
N ARG A 12 -36.04 16.79 6.23
CA ARG A 12 -35.30 17.41 5.12
C ARG A 12 -34.25 18.40 5.62
N ILE A 13 -34.44 18.98 6.80
CA ILE A 13 -33.54 19.98 7.39
C ILE A 13 -32.42 19.27 8.15
N TYR A 14 -31.18 19.55 7.75
CA TYR A 14 -29.98 18.97 8.35
C TYR A 14 -29.89 19.19 9.87
N GLU A 15 -30.11 20.41 10.36
CA GLU A 15 -30.05 20.74 11.79
C GLU A 15 -31.04 19.93 12.63
N LYS A 16 -32.21 19.60 12.07
CA LYS A 16 -33.20 18.74 12.76
C LYS A 16 -32.74 17.29 12.83
N ARG A 17 -32.13 16.77 11.76
CA ARG A 17 -31.52 15.42 11.76
C ARG A 17 -30.43 15.36 12.82
N LYS A 18 -29.56 16.38 12.89
CA LYS A 18 -28.48 16.48 13.87
C LYS A 18 -29.00 16.56 15.31
N ALA A 19 -30.02 17.38 15.57
CA ALA A 19 -30.66 17.43 16.88
C ALA A 19 -31.26 16.07 17.29
N THR A 20 -31.89 15.37 16.34
CA THR A 20 -32.43 14.03 16.58
C THR A 20 -31.33 13.00 16.84
N ALA A 21 -30.19 13.12 16.17
CA ALA A 21 -29.04 12.26 16.36
C ALA A 21 -28.38 12.46 17.73
N LEU A 22 -28.32 13.69 18.25
CA LEU A 22 -27.87 13.97 19.62
C LEU A 22 -28.80 13.33 20.67
N GLU A 23 -30.10 13.34 20.44
CA GLU A 23 -31.04 12.64 21.31
C GLU A 23 -30.85 11.12 21.22
N LEU A 24 -30.57 10.59 20.03
CA LEU A 24 -30.25 9.18 19.86
C LEU A 24 -28.96 8.78 20.61
N GLU A 25 -27.94 9.64 20.57
CA GLU A 25 -26.70 9.48 21.34
C GLU A 25 -27.00 9.42 22.85
N ARG A 26 -27.83 10.31 23.37
CA ARG A 26 -28.26 10.29 24.79
C ARG A 26 -28.94 8.97 25.16
N ILE A 27 -29.88 8.50 24.32
CA ILE A 27 -30.60 7.24 24.55
C ILE A 27 -29.66 6.04 24.56
N VAL A 28 -28.66 6.01 23.67
CA VAL A 28 -27.69 4.91 23.58
C VAL A 28 -26.77 4.93 24.80
N SER A 29 -26.28 6.10 25.21
CA SER A 29 -25.48 6.27 26.44
C SER A 29 -26.23 5.81 27.69
N GLU A 30 -27.51 6.15 27.82
CA GLU A 30 -28.35 5.65 28.92
C GLU A 30 -28.56 4.13 28.87
N SER A 31 -28.77 3.60 27.67
CA SER A 31 -28.92 2.15 27.48
C SER A 31 -27.63 1.41 27.82
N LEU A 32 -26.47 1.99 27.51
CA LEU A 32 -25.17 1.46 27.90
C LEU A 32 -24.98 1.44 29.42
N ASN A 33 -25.31 2.55 30.10
CA ASN A 33 -25.24 2.63 31.57
C ASN A 33 -26.18 1.62 32.26
N ASN A 34 -27.29 1.28 31.62
CA ASN A 34 -28.24 0.28 32.09
C ASN A 34 -27.89 -1.16 31.66
N ASN A 35 -26.77 -1.38 30.96
CA ASN A 35 -26.36 -2.66 30.37
C ASN A 35 -27.40 -3.28 29.40
N ASP A 36 -28.21 -2.44 28.73
CA ASP A 36 -29.23 -2.86 27.79
C ASP A 36 -28.66 -3.00 26.36
N ALA A 37 -27.85 -4.05 26.18
CA ALA A 37 -27.20 -4.33 24.90
C ALA A 37 -28.23 -4.70 23.79
N GLU A 38 -29.34 -5.35 24.13
CA GLU A 38 -30.38 -5.73 23.17
C GLU A 38 -31.02 -4.50 22.53
N LYS A 39 -31.32 -3.47 23.32
CA LYS A 39 -31.87 -2.22 22.80
C LYS A 39 -30.89 -1.52 21.87
N ILE A 40 -29.60 -1.49 22.20
CA ILE A 40 -28.55 -0.93 21.32
C ILE A 40 -28.52 -1.68 19.99
N GLN A 41 -28.49 -3.01 20.01
CA GLN A 41 -28.51 -3.83 18.79
C GLN A 41 -29.76 -3.59 17.95
N LEU A 42 -30.91 -3.45 18.60
CA LEU A 42 -32.17 -3.19 17.91
C LEU A 42 -32.18 -1.80 17.25
N ILE A 43 -31.64 -0.77 17.91
CA ILE A 43 -31.48 0.56 17.32
C ILE A 43 -30.56 0.49 16.09
N ILE A 44 -29.39 -0.13 16.20
CA ILE A 44 -28.45 -0.29 15.08
C ILE A 44 -29.10 -1.04 13.93
N LYS A 45 -29.81 -2.14 14.22
CA LYS A 45 -30.54 -2.93 13.21
C LYS A 45 -31.60 -2.11 12.48
N GLN A 46 -32.31 -1.22 13.18
CA GLN A 46 -33.29 -0.33 12.57
C GLN A 46 -32.64 0.73 11.68
N LEU A 47 -31.57 1.40 12.14
CA LEU A 47 -30.83 2.35 11.28
C LEU A 47 -30.23 1.67 10.05
N ARG A 48 -29.74 0.43 10.20
CA ARG A 48 -29.22 -0.33 9.08
C ARG A 48 -30.32 -0.67 8.07
N ASN A 49 -31.37 -1.34 8.52
CA ASN A 49 -32.36 -1.96 7.64
C ASN A 49 -33.40 -0.96 7.10
N GLU A 50 -33.79 0.03 7.90
CA GLU A 50 -34.87 0.97 7.54
C GLU A 50 -34.34 2.31 7.01
N PHE A 51 -33.04 2.59 7.15
CA PHE A 51 -32.46 3.86 6.72
C PHE A 51 -31.30 3.65 5.74
N ALA A 52 -30.16 3.12 6.18
CA ALA A 52 -28.96 3.04 5.34
C ALA A 52 -29.13 2.15 4.09
N TYR A 53 -29.93 1.09 4.18
CA TYR A 53 -30.27 0.23 3.05
C TYR A 53 -31.57 0.61 2.33
N ASP A 54 -32.21 1.73 2.69
CA ASP A 54 -33.37 2.21 1.94
C ASP A 54 -32.91 2.87 0.64
N ILE A 55 -32.98 2.11 -0.45
CA ILE A 55 -32.54 2.55 -1.78
C ILE A 55 -33.49 3.61 -2.36
N HIS A 56 -34.76 3.66 -1.92
CA HIS A 56 -35.79 4.50 -2.51
C HIS A 56 -35.78 5.93 -1.96
N GLU A 57 -35.35 6.12 -0.71
CA GLU A 57 -35.42 7.42 -0.02
C GLU A 57 -34.03 7.91 0.43
N PRO A 58 -33.39 8.84 -0.32
CA PRO A 58 -32.09 9.41 0.07
C PRO A 58 -32.11 10.08 1.46
N GLN A 59 -33.24 10.67 1.84
CA GLN A 59 -33.39 11.31 3.17
C GLN A 59 -33.29 10.29 4.31
N ALA A 60 -33.81 9.08 4.09
CA ALA A 60 -33.64 7.98 5.04
C ALA A 60 -32.15 7.60 5.12
N ARG A 61 -31.44 7.48 4.00
CA ARG A 61 -30.00 7.18 4.02
C ARG A 61 -29.18 8.25 4.75
N TYR A 62 -29.48 9.54 4.57
CA TYR A 62 -28.85 10.62 5.36
C TYR A 62 -29.06 10.44 6.85
N GLY A 63 -30.32 10.19 7.27
CA GLY A 63 -30.67 9.95 8.66
C GLY A 63 -29.97 8.71 9.23
N GLY A 64 -29.86 7.64 8.43
CA GLY A 64 -29.16 6.41 8.79
C GLY A 64 -27.67 6.65 9.05
N LEU A 65 -27.00 7.34 8.13
CA LEU A 65 -25.56 7.66 8.23
C LEU A 65 -25.27 8.54 9.45
N ILE A 66 -26.05 9.61 9.65
CA ILE A 66 -25.92 10.50 10.81
C ILE A 66 -26.21 9.74 12.11
N GLY A 67 -27.25 8.91 12.14
CA GLY A 67 -27.61 8.10 13.31
C GLY A 67 -26.53 7.07 13.67
N LEU A 68 -25.95 6.38 12.68
CA LEU A 68 -24.89 5.39 12.89
C LEU A 68 -23.61 6.05 13.45
N ALA A 69 -23.27 7.25 12.96
CA ALA A 69 -22.18 8.04 13.52
C ALA A 69 -22.47 8.46 14.98
N ALA A 70 -23.68 8.94 15.28
CA ALA A 70 -24.07 9.31 16.63
C ALA A 70 -24.04 8.14 17.63
N ILE A 71 -24.50 6.95 17.21
CA ILE A 71 -24.37 5.73 18.02
C ILE A 71 -22.90 5.42 18.29
N SER A 72 -22.04 5.58 17.29
CA SER A 72 -20.62 5.28 17.46
C SER A 72 -19.95 6.22 18.45
N ILE A 73 -20.35 7.50 18.47
CA ILE A 73 -19.93 8.48 19.49
C ILE A 73 -20.44 8.06 20.88
N ALA A 74 -21.72 7.70 20.99
CA ALA A 74 -22.33 7.28 22.25
C ALA A 74 -21.66 6.05 22.88
N LEU A 75 -21.33 5.04 22.05
CA LEU A 75 -20.66 3.82 22.49
C LEU A 75 -19.23 4.09 22.96
N GLY A 76 -18.58 5.11 22.38
CA GLY A 76 -17.18 5.42 22.68
C GLY A 76 -16.21 4.31 22.26
N PRO A 77 -14.90 4.51 22.48
CA PRO A 77 -13.85 3.62 21.96
C PRO A 77 -13.86 2.20 22.57
N ASN A 78 -14.42 2.04 23.77
CA ASN A 78 -14.37 0.77 24.51
C ASN A 78 -15.47 -0.20 24.07
N GLU A 79 -16.67 0.31 23.77
CA GLU A 79 -17.84 -0.53 23.45
C GLU A 79 -18.10 -0.61 21.95
N LEU A 80 -17.71 0.41 21.18
CA LEU A 80 -17.86 0.45 19.72
C LEU A 80 -17.32 -0.81 19.02
N PRO A 81 -16.15 -1.38 19.37
CA PRO A 81 -15.62 -2.58 18.70
C PRO A 81 -16.63 -3.73 18.61
N LYS A 82 -17.47 -3.94 19.65
CA LYS A 82 -18.48 -5.01 19.69
C LYS A 82 -19.56 -4.85 18.61
N TYR A 83 -19.80 -3.62 18.16
CA TYR A 83 -20.84 -3.26 17.22
C TYR A 83 -20.30 -2.81 15.86
N LEU A 84 -18.99 -2.56 15.77
CA LEU A 84 -18.34 -1.86 14.65
C LEU A 84 -18.62 -2.54 13.30
N SER A 85 -18.57 -3.87 13.22
CA SER A 85 -18.86 -4.60 11.97
C SER A 85 -20.28 -4.38 11.46
N THR A 86 -21.25 -4.29 12.37
CA THR A 86 -22.65 -4.08 12.02
C THR A 86 -22.93 -2.63 11.62
N ILE A 87 -22.14 -1.69 12.14
CA ILE A 87 -22.22 -0.25 11.85
C ILE A 87 -21.50 0.09 10.54
N ILE A 88 -20.32 -0.48 10.29
CA ILE A 88 -19.47 -0.13 9.13
C ILE A 88 -20.07 -0.60 7.81
N HIS A 89 -20.60 -1.81 7.73
CA HIS A 89 -21.15 -2.35 6.47
C HIS A 89 -22.25 -1.50 5.81
N PRO A 90 -23.26 -0.97 6.53
CA PRO A 90 -24.22 -0.06 5.91
C PRO A 90 -23.61 1.28 5.46
N VAL A 91 -22.61 1.79 6.16
CA VAL A 91 -21.90 3.02 5.74
C VAL A 91 -21.11 2.75 4.46
N ILE A 92 -20.42 1.61 4.38
CA ILE A 92 -19.68 1.19 3.18
C ILE A 92 -20.58 1.12 1.95
N ALA A 93 -21.79 0.56 2.10
CA ALA A 93 -22.74 0.46 1.00
C ALA A 93 -23.16 1.82 0.43
N CYS A 94 -23.17 2.88 1.25
CA CYS A 94 -23.56 4.23 0.83
C CYS A 94 -22.51 4.93 -0.05
N PHE A 95 -21.27 4.44 -0.12
CA PHE A 95 -20.26 5.05 -1.02
C PHE A 95 -20.49 4.74 -2.50
N GLY A 96 -21.27 3.70 -2.81
CA GLY A 96 -21.68 3.38 -4.18
C GLY A 96 -22.99 4.03 -4.60
N ASP A 97 -23.55 4.96 -3.80
CA ASP A 97 -24.86 5.54 -4.07
C ASP A 97 -24.84 6.47 -5.29
N ASN A 98 -25.95 6.52 -6.01
CA ASN A 98 -26.11 7.43 -7.15
C ASN A 98 -26.20 8.91 -6.69
N ASP A 99 -26.80 9.16 -5.52
CA ASP A 99 -26.92 10.51 -4.97
C ASP A 99 -25.57 10.93 -4.35
N PRO A 100 -24.93 11.99 -4.86
CA PRO A 100 -23.64 12.43 -4.33
C PRO A 100 -23.70 12.93 -2.90
N ASN A 101 -24.85 13.43 -2.43
CA ASN A 101 -24.98 13.83 -1.04
C ASN A 101 -24.93 12.61 -0.13
N VAL A 102 -25.45 11.45 -0.56
CA VAL A 102 -25.36 10.20 0.22
C VAL A 102 -23.90 9.79 0.33
N ARG A 103 -23.14 9.83 -0.77
CA ARG A 103 -21.70 9.55 -0.77
C ARG A 103 -20.93 10.52 0.13
N TYR A 104 -21.25 11.82 0.09
CA TYR A 104 -20.66 12.82 0.97
C TYR A 104 -20.95 12.55 2.45
N TYR A 105 -22.21 12.28 2.81
CA TYR A 105 -22.59 11.95 4.18
C TYR A 105 -21.98 10.61 4.64
N ALA A 106 -21.68 9.68 3.73
CA ALA A 106 -20.96 8.46 4.05
C ALA A 106 -19.50 8.77 4.43
N CYS A 107 -18.83 9.72 3.74
CA CYS A 107 -17.51 10.22 4.15
C CYS A 107 -17.57 10.81 5.56
N GLU A 108 -18.54 11.68 5.83
CA GLU A 108 -18.71 12.34 7.14
C GLU A 108 -19.00 11.32 8.26
N ALA A 109 -19.89 10.36 8.00
CA ALA A 109 -20.20 9.30 8.96
C ALA A 109 -18.97 8.43 9.25
N LEU A 110 -18.26 7.97 8.21
CA LEU A 110 -17.07 7.14 8.39
C LEU A 110 -15.95 7.91 9.11
N TYR A 111 -15.77 9.20 8.84
CA TYR A 111 -14.82 10.05 9.56
C TYR A 111 -15.12 10.07 11.07
N ASN A 112 -16.38 10.31 11.44
CA ASN A 112 -16.78 10.33 12.85
C ASN A 112 -16.62 8.96 13.52
N ILE A 113 -16.95 7.87 12.81
CA ILE A 113 -16.76 6.51 13.31
C ILE A 113 -15.27 6.20 13.50
N ALA A 114 -14.43 6.50 12.51
CA ALA A 114 -12.99 6.30 12.55
C ALA A 114 -12.32 7.10 13.67
N LYS A 115 -12.78 8.33 13.92
CA LYS A 115 -12.30 9.19 15.02
C LYS A 115 -12.51 8.54 16.39
N VAL A 116 -13.60 7.80 16.57
CA VAL A 116 -13.89 7.08 17.82
C VAL A 116 -13.17 5.71 17.85
N ALA A 117 -13.24 4.96 16.75
CA ALA A 117 -12.67 3.61 16.64
C ALA A 117 -11.13 3.58 16.69
N LYS A 118 -10.47 4.64 16.21
CA LYS A 118 -9.00 4.75 16.12
C LYS A 118 -8.40 3.48 15.49
N GLY A 119 -7.47 2.81 16.17
CA GLY A 119 -6.81 1.61 15.66
C GLY A 119 -7.76 0.46 15.28
N GLU A 120 -8.95 0.37 15.88
CA GLU A 120 -9.92 -0.69 15.56
C GLU A 120 -10.46 -0.54 14.12
N ILE A 121 -10.44 0.67 13.56
CA ILE A 121 -10.86 0.91 12.17
C ILE A 121 -9.95 0.21 11.15
N LEU A 122 -8.71 -0.09 11.54
CA LEU A 122 -7.71 -0.67 10.63
C LEU A 122 -8.04 -2.10 10.21
N ILE A 123 -8.96 -2.78 10.89
CA ILE A 123 -9.50 -4.08 10.45
C ILE A 123 -10.17 -3.97 9.08
N TYR A 124 -10.76 -2.80 8.78
CA TYR A 124 -11.44 -2.49 7.53
C TYR A 124 -10.56 -1.66 6.59
N PHE A 125 -9.24 -1.60 6.84
CA PHE A 125 -8.34 -0.74 6.08
C PHE A 125 -8.42 -1.00 4.57
N ASN A 126 -8.44 -2.27 4.16
CA ASN A 126 -8.50 -2.63 2.75
C ASN A 126 -9.77 -2.11 2.08
N GLU A 127 -10.94 -2.30 2.70
CA GLU A 127 -12.20 -1.77 2.19
C GLU A 127 -12.22 -0.25 2.15
N ILE A 128 -11.71 0.41 3.20
CA ILE A 128 -11.65 1.88 3.28
C ILE A 128 -10.71 2.45 2.22
N PHE A 129 -9.54 1.86 2.03
CA PHE A 129 -8.60 2.24 0.98
C PHE A 129 -9.23 2.08 -0.40
N ASP A 130 -9.94 0.97 -0.63
CA ASP A 130 -10.65 0.70 -1.89
C ASP A 130 -11.70 1.76 -2.22
N ILE A 131 -12.46 2.16 -1.19
CA ILE A 131 -13.46 3.23 -1.29
C ILE A 131 -12.78 4.55 -1.62
N LEU A 132 -11.76 4.95 -0.85
CA LEU A 132 -11.06 6.22 -1.05
C LEU A 132 -10.43 6.31 -2.44
N CYS A 133 -9.85 5.21 -2.94
CA CYS A 133 -9.33 5.10 -4.32
C CYS A 133 -10.37 5.52 -5.38
N LYS A 134 -11.65 5.22 -5.15
CA LYS A 134 -12.76 5.57 -6.05
C LYS A 134 -13.23 7.00 -5.82
N LEU A 135 -13.39 7.41 -4.56
CA LEU A 135 -13.94 8.73 -4.21
C LEU A 135 -13.03 9.91 -4.57
N VAL A 136 -11.70 9.73 -4.54
CA VAL A 136 -10.78 10.78 -5.03
C VAL A 136 -10.98 11.11 -6.51
N ALA A 137 -11.57 10.19 -7.26
CA ALA A 137 -11.93 10.33 -8.66
C ALA A 137 -13.44 10.53 -8.88
N ASP A 138 -14.21 10.88 -7.85
CA ASP A 138 -15.66 11.11 -7.96
C ASP A 138 -15.98 12.21 -8.98
N VAL A 139 -17.21 12.27 -9.47
CA VAL A 139 -17.64 13.36 -10.37
C VAL A 139 -17.92 14.65 -9.58
N GLU A 140 -18.40 14.52 -8.35
CA GLU A 140 -18.77 15.65 -7.51
C GLU A 140 -17.63 16.13 -6.61
N ASN A 141 -17.36 17.44 -6.64
CA ASN A 141 -16.28 18.04 -5.86
C ASN A 141 -16.54 17.99 -4.35
N SER A 142 -17.80 18.06 -3.92
CA SER A 142 -18.17 17.91 -2.50
C SER A 142 -17.75 16.55 -1.95
N VAL A 143 -17.97 15.49 -2.73
CA VAL A 143 -17.58 14.12 -2.35
C VAL A 143 -16.06 13.98 -2.29
N LYS A 144 -15.32 14.54 -3.27
CA LYS A 144 -13.85 14.59 -3.22
C LYS A 144 -13.33 15.29 -1.97
N ASN A 145 -13.90 16.43 -1.62
CA ASN A 145 -13.53 17.17 -0.40
C ASN A 145 -13.81 16.34 0.87
N GLY A 146 -14.94 15.64 0.92
CA GLY A 146 -15.25 14.73 2.04
C GLY A 146 -14.26 13.56 2.10
N ALA A 147 -13.87 13.00 0.95
CA ALA A 147 -12.90 11.93 0.86
C ALA A 147 -11.49 12.37 1.28
N ASP A 148 -11.06 13.60 0.97
CA ASP A 148 -9.77 14.16 1.41
C ASP A 148 -9.68 14.27 2.93
N ILE A 149 -10.74 14.77 3.59
CA ILE A 149 -10.78 14.89 5.04
C ILE A 149 -10.72 13.51 5.70
N LEU A 150 -11.45 12.53 5.16
CA LEU A 150 -11.43 11.14 5.61
C LEU A 150 -10.04 10.51 5.39
N ASP A 151 -9.47 10.65 4.20
CA ASP A 151 -8.14 10.15 3.84
C ASP A 151 -7.08 10.61 4.83
N ARG A 152 -7.04 11.91 5.15
CA ARG A 152 -6.11 12.48 6.13
C ARG A 152 -6.24 11.85 7.51
N LEU A 153 -7.47 11.66 8.01
CA LEU A 153 -7.68 10.99 9.30
C LEU A 153 -7.20 9.53 9.27
N ILE A 154 -7.50 8.78 8.20
CA ILE A 154 -7.08 7.38 8.11
C ILE A 154 -5.56 7.27 8.01
N LYS A 155 -4.90 8.20 7.29
CA LYS A 155 -3.44 8.34 7.26
C LYS A 155 -2.86 8.58 8.65
N ASP A 156 -3.43 9.52 9.41
CA ASP A 156 -3.00 9.79 10.78
C ASP A 156 -3.13 8.55 11.69
N ILE A 157 -4.25 7.81 11.57
CA ILE A 157 -4.46 6.57 12.32
C ILE A 157 -3.45 5.49 11.90
N VAL A 158 -3.18 5.32 10.61
CA VAL A 158 -2.20 4.33 10.11
C VAL A 158 -0.80 4.66 10.63
N CYS A 159 -0.37 5.92 10.58
CA CYS A 159 0.92 6.35 11.14
C CYS A 159 1.04 6.04 12.63
N ASP A 160 -0.02 6.27 13.41
CA ASP A 160 0.00 6.09 14.87
C ASP A 160 -0.17 4.61 15.30
N LYS A 161 -0.89 3.79 14.52
CA LYS A 161 -1.42 2.50 15.02
C LYS A 161 -1.09 1.26 14.16
N SER A 162 -0.61 1.41 12.93
CA SER A 162 -0.44 0.27 12.01
C SER A 162 0.52 -0.82 12.50
N THR A 163 1.58 -0.44 13.22
CA THR A 163 2.64 -1.39 13.62
C THR A 163 2.37 -2.03 14.98
N ASN A 164 1.53 -1.43 15.83
CA ASN A 164 1.43 -1.81 17.25
C ASN A 164 0.01 -2.16 17.71
N TYR A 165 -1.03 -1.78 16.96
CA TYR A 165 -2.40 -1.97 17.42
C TYR A 165 -2.91 -3.40 17.17
N ILE A 166 -3.36 -4.05 18.25
CA ILE A 166 -3.99 -5.37 18.23
C ILE A 166 -5.49 -5.16 18.50
N SER A 167 -6.32 -5.59 17.56
CA SER A 167 -7.77 -5.46 17.69
C SER A 167 -8.32 -6.34 18.81
N VAL A 168 -9.31 -5.80 19.52
CA VAL A 168 -10.04 -6.55 20.56
C VAL A 168 -10.78 -7.74 19.96
N ILE A 169 -11.28 -7.61 18.73
CA ILE A 169 -11.99 -8.68 17.99
C ILE A 169 -11.02 -9.80 17.53
N ASN A 170 -9.78 -9.44 17.17
CA ASN A 170 -8.79 -10.41 16.70
C ASN A 170 -8.15 -11.24 17.81
N ASN A 171 -8.29 -10.83 19.08
CA ASN A 171 -7.65 -11.46 20.24
C ASN A 171 -8.35 -12.75 20.73
N ASN A 172 -8.98 -13.50 19.82
CA ASN A 172 -9.71 -14.73 20.17
C ASN A 172 -8.69 -15.88 20.38
N PRO A 173 -8.53 -16.44 21.60
CA PRO A 173 -7.46 -17.39 21.94
C PRO A 173 -7.50 -18.72 21.17
N ASN A 174 -8.61 -18.99 20.46
CA ASN A 174 -8.82 -20.21 19.68
C ASN A 174 -8.48 -20.06 18.17
N LYS A 175 -8.08 -18.88 17.69
CA LYS A 175 -7.53 -18.76 16.33
C LYS A 175 -6.10 -19.28 16.36
N LEU A 176 -5.94 -20.53 15.90
CA LEU A 176 -4.65 -21.17 15.62
C LEU A 176 -3.66 -20.14 15.06
N LYS A 177 -2.50 -20.00 15.73
CA LYS A 177 -1.33 -19.35 15.13
C LYS A 177 -1.02 -20.11 13.85
N LEU A 178 -1.48 -19.60 12.72
CA LEU A 178 -1.12 -20.12 11.40
C LEU A 178 0.41 -19.98 11.31
N LYS A 179 1.07 -21.12 11.09
CA LYS A 179 2.52 -21.20 10.89
C LYS A 179 2.95 -20.18 9.85
N ASP A 180 4.09 -19.58 10.11
CA ASP A 180 4.76 -18.57 9.31
C ASP A 180 4.61 -18.87 7.81
N SER A 181 4.13 -17.88 7.05
CA SER A 181 4.01 -18.00 5.60
C SER A 181 5.39 -17.84 4.97
N HIS A 182 6.17 -18.92 5.01
CA HIS A 182 7.43 -19.02 4.29
C HIS A 182 7.16 -19.22 2.80
N ILE A 183 7.69 -18.32 1.96
CA ILE A 183 7.80 -18.58 0.52
C ILE A 183 9.17 -19.21 0.31
N HIS A 184 9.21 -20.44 -0.22
CA HIS A 184 10.46 -21.13 -0.54
C HIS A 184 10.77 -21.05 -2.04
N ASP A 185 12.05 -21.00 -2.39
CA ASP A 185 12.49 -21.13 -3.78
C ASP A 185 12.37 -22.58 -4.26
N LYS A 186 12.68 -22.80 -5.55
CA LYS A 186 12.70 -24.14 -6.14
C LYS A 186 13.74 -25.08 -5.49
N ASN A 187 14.63 -24.55 -4.68
CA ASN A 187 15.72 -25.24 -4.01
C ASN A 187 15.47 -25.41 -2.50
N GLY A 188 14.30 -24.97 -1.98
CA GLY A 188 13.90 -25.08 -0.57
C GLY A 188 14.39 -23.95 0.33
N ASN A 189 15.08 -22.93 -0.19
CA ASN A 189 15.53 -21.79 0.60
C ASN A 189 14.37 -20.83 0.88
N THR A 190 14.26 -20.32 2.10
CA THR A 190 13.26 -19.31 2.47
C THR A 190 13.56 -18.00 1.73
N ILE A 191 12.71 -17.65 0.76
CA ILE A 191 12.78 -16.41 -0.03
C ILE A 191 12.22 -15.24 0.79
N GLN A 192 11.12 -15.45 1.53
CA GLN A 192 10.45 -14.39 2.30
C GLN A 192 9.94 -14.95 3.62
N ILE A 193 10.21 -14.21 4.70
CA ILE A 193 9.63 -14.38 6.03
C ILE A 193 8.64 -13.24 6.20
N TYR A 194 7.35 -13.56 6.20
CA TYR A 194 6.37 -12.60 6.71
C TYR A 194 6.25 -12.85 8.21
N ASP A 195 6.72 -11.90 9.01
CA ASP A 195 6.41 -11.88 10.43
C ASP A 195 4.89 -11.99 10.61
N SER A 196 4.47 -12.68 11.67
CA SER A 196 3.07 -12.87 12.04
C SER A 196 2.41 -11.51 12.41
N GLN A 197 2.16 -10.65 11.42
CA GLN A 197 1.26 -9.50 11.49
C GLN A 197 -0.21 -9.94 11.66
N ASN A 198 -0.48 -11.24 11.78
CA ASN A 198 -1.83 -11.80 11.77
C ASN A 198 -2.66 -11.45 13.02
N THR A 199 -2.02 -10.96 14.09
CA THR A 199 -2.69 -10.45 15.30
C THR A 199 -2.98 -8.94 15.24
N LYS A 200 -2.22 -8.18 14.45
CA LYS A 200 -2.37 -6.74 14.31
C LYS A 200 -3.65 -6.42 13.53
N ALA A 201 -4.24 -5.25 13.80
CA ALA A 201 -5.44 -4.81 13.08
C ALA A 201 -5.11 -4.48 11.62
N PHE A 202 -4.00 -3.78 11.37
CA PHE A 202 -3.46 -3.57 10.04
C PHE A 202 -2.46 -4.68 9.69
N SER A 203 -2.49 -5.13 8.43
CA SER A 203 -1.54 -6.10 7.90
C SER A 203 -1.12 -5.67 6.51
N LEU A 204 0.17 -5.33 6.35
CA LEU A 204 0.70 -4.92 5.06
C LEU A 204 0.58 -6.07 4.05
N SER A 205 0.95 -7.29 4.44
CA SER A 205 0.88 -8.46 3.55
C SER A 205 -0.53 -8.70 2.98
N LYS A 206 -1.59 -8.47 3.78
CA LYS A 206 -2.98 -8.55 3.33
C LYS A 206 -3.42 -7.36 2.47
N PHE A 207 -2.75 -6.21 2.59
CA PHE A 207 -3.03 -5.03 1.78
C PHE A 207 -2.42 -5.13 0.37
N ILE A 208 -1.23 -5.72 0.22
CA ILE A 208 -0.49 -5.76 -1.05
C ILE A 208 -1.30 -6.33 -2.24
N PRO A 209 -2.13 -7.39 -2.10
CA PRO A 209 -2.98 -7.84 -3.20
C PRO A 209 -3.94 -6.76 -3.72
N LEU A 210 -4.58 -5.99 -2.82
CA LEU A 210 -5.46 -4.88 -3.22
C LEU A 210 -4.66 -3.76 -3.90
N LEU A 211 -3.48 -3.42 -3.37
CA LEU A 211 -2.59 -2.44 -4.00
C LEU A 211 -2.22 -2.84 -5.43
N LYS A 212 -1.88 -4.12 -5.66
CA LYS A 212 -1.57 -4.65 -7.00
C LYS A 212 -2.70 -4.44 -8.00
N GLU A 213 -3.95 -4.56 -7.57
CA GLU A 213 -5.10 -4.29 -8.43
C GLU A 213 -5.29 -2.80 -8.69
N ARG A 214 -5.14 -1.96 -7.65
CA ARG A 214 -5.45 -0.53 -7.72
C ARG A 214 -4.37 0.33 -8.38
N ILE A 215 -3.11 -0.08 -8.34
CA ILE A 215 -2.00 0.69 -8.91
C ILE A 215 -2.04 0.80 -10.45
N TYR A 216 -2.85 -0.01 -11.13
CA TYR A 216 -3.08 0.13 -12.58
C TYR A 216 -4.15 1.19 -12.93
N ALA A 217 -4.63 1.97 -11.97
CA ALA A 217 -5.59 3.03 -12.20
C ALA A 217 -5.08 4.02 -13.27
N THR A 218 -5.98 4.43 -14.18
CA THR A 218 -5.70 5.40 -15.23
C THR A 218 -5.99 6.84 -14.80
N ASN A 219 -6.90 7.03 -13.84
CA ASN A 219 -7.27 8.34 -13.34
C ASN A 219 -6.13 8.97 -12.53
N THR A 220 -5.74 10.19 -12.88
CA THR A 220 -4.65 10.91 -12.23
C THR A 220 -4.87 11.15 -10.73
N TYR A 221 -6.07 11.51 -10.30
CA TYR A 221 -6.33 11.74 -8.87
C TYR A 221 -6.12 10.45 -8.08
N THR A 222 -6.55 9.31 -8.61
CA THR A 222 -6.28 7.99 -8.03
C THR A 222 -4.78 7.69 -8.02
N ARG A 223 -4.02 8.04 -9.07
CA ARG A 223 -2.56 7.87 -9.10
C ARG A 223 -1.86 8.69 -8.01
N LEU A 224 -2.21 9.97 -7.87
CA LEU A 224 -1.68 10.85 -6.81
C LEU A 224 -2.00 10.29 -5.42
N PHE A 225 -3.24 9.83 -5.22
CA PHE A 225 -3.67 9.19 -3.99
C PHE A 225 -2.82 7.95 -3.67
N ILE A 226 -2.61 7.06 -4.64
CA ILE A 226 -1.82 5.83 -4.44
C ILE A 226 -0.36 6.17 -4.11
N VAL A 227 0.29 7.08 -4.84
CA VAL A 227 1.66 7.47 -4.53
C VAL A 227 1.74 8.11 -3.14
N SER A 228 0.77 8.95 -2.75
CA SER A 228 0.71 9.53 -1.41
C SER A 228 0.59 8.46 -0.31
N TRP A 229 -0.18 7.40 -0.53
CA TRP A 229 -0.28 6.27 0.40
C TRP A 229 1.00 5.44 0.45
N LEU A 230 1.64 5.19 -0.68
CA LEU A 230 2.92 4.47 -0.71
C LEU A 230 3.99 5.24 0.06
N ILE A 231 4.11 6.55 -0.14
CA ILE A 231 5.03 7.42 0.63
C ILE A 231 4.74 7.33 2.13
N LEU A 232 3.47 7.35 2.53
CA LEU A 232 3.11 7.27 3.95
C LEU A 232 3.47 5.91 4.54
N LEU A 233 3.14 4.82 3.85
CA LEU A 233 3.44 3.46 4.31
C LEU A 233 4.96 3.21 4.39
N ASP A 234 5.72 3.74 3.43
CA ASP A 234 7.18 3.71 3.39
C ASP A 234 7.81 4.47 4.57
N SER A 235 7.21 5.59 4.97
CA SER A 235 7.70 6.41 6.08
C SER A 235 7.56 5.76 7.47
N ILE A 236 6.86 4.62 7.57
CA ILE A 236 6.62 3.90 8.83
C ILE A 236 7.72 2.83 9.01
N PRO A 237 8.66 3.01 9.95
CA PRO A 237 9.89 2.19 10.01
C PRO A 237 9.68 0.68 10.14
N ASP A 238 8.64 0.23 10.83
CA ASP A 238 8.38 -1.21 11.07
C ASP A 238 7.41 -1.84 10.06
N LEU A 239 6.98 -1.08 9.05
CA LEU A 239 6.01 -1.57 8.06
C LEU A 239 6.70 -2.32 6.91
N GLU A 240 8.02 -2.15 6.72
CA GLU A 240 8.86 -2.83 5.72
C GLU A 240 8.23 -2.87 4.31
N LEU A 241 7.71 -1.74 3.81
CA LEU A 241 7.08 -1.65 2.49
C LEU A 241 8.02 -2.11 1.36
N ILE A 242 9.31 -1.79 1.51
CA ILE A 242 10.35 -2.10 0.53
C ILE A 242 10.48 -3.59 0.21
N SER A 243 10.17 -4.48 1.16
CA SER A 243 10.14 -5.94 0.94
C SER A 243 9.12 -6.36 -0.13
N TYR A 244 8.13 -5.51 -0.39
CA TYR A 244 7.10 -5.72 -1.40
C TYR A 244 7.32 -4.90 -2.68
N LEU A 245 8.42 -4.16 -2.81
CA LEU A 245 8.72 -3.35 -3.99
C LEU A 245 8.52 -4.07 -5.35
N PRO A 246 8.94 -5.34 -5.54
CA PRO A 246 8.68 -6.06 -6.80
C PRO A 246 7.20 -6.15 -7.18
N SER A 247 6.30 -6.05 -6.20
CA SER A 247 4.85 -6.12 -6.41
C SER A 247 4.26 -4.90 -7.08
N PHE A 248 4.94 -3.75 -7.02
CA PHE A 248 4.36 -2.47 -7.45
C PHE A 248 5.34 -1.57 -8.23
N LEU A 249 6.61 -1.95 -8.37
CA LEU A 249 7.63 -1.14 -9.07
C LEU A 249 7.29 -0.87 -10.54
N ASP A 250 6.95 -1.91 -11.32
CA ASP A 250 6.63 -1.75 -12.75
C ASP A 250 5.45 -0.80 -13.00
N PRO A 251 4.26 -1.01 -12.39
CA PRO A 251 3.16 -0.06 -12.56
C PRO A 251 3.49 1.33 -11.98
N LEU A 252 4.31 1.45 -10.94
CA LEU A 252 4.77 2.74 -10.42
C LEU A 252 5.66 3.49 -11.44
N LEU A 253 6.59 2.80 -12.10
CA LEU A 253 7.39 3.39 -13.20
C LEU A 253 6.49 3.89 -14.33
N SER A 254 5.39 3.20 -14.62
CA SER A 254 4.43 3.63 -15.63
C SER A 254 3.78 5.00 -15.32
N TYR A 255 3.76 5.43 -14.06
CA TYR A 255 3.23 6.76 -13.69
C TYR A 255 4.11 7.91 -14.18
N LEU A 256 5.39 7.66 -14.47
CA LEU A 256 6.28 8.63 -15.11
C LEU A 256 5.84 8.96 -16.54
N LYS A 257 5.00 8.11 -17.17
CA LYS A 257 4.35 8.39 -18.47
C LYS A 257 3.10 9.26 -18.35
N SER A 258 2.71 9.64 -17.14
CA SER A 258 1.47 10.40 -16.91
C SER A 258 1.50 11.73 -17.67
N PRO A 259 0.38 12.17 -18.29
CA PRO A 259 0.31 13.48 -18.92
C PRO A 259 0.44 14.62 -17.89
N LEU A 260 0.02 14.39 -16.65
CA LEU A 260 0.07 15.39 -15.59
C LEU A 260 1.42 15.40 -14.88
N LYS A 261 2.06 16.59 -14.88
CA LYS A 261 3.41 16.82 -14.35
C LYS A 261 3.52 16.46 -12.87
N ASP A 262 2.52 16.78 -12.08
CA ASP A 262 2.54 16.54 -10.63
C ASP A 262 2.65 15.05 -10.30
N VAL A 263 1.96 14.18 -11.05
CA VAL A 263 2.10 12.72 -10.92
C VAL A 263 3.52 12.29 -11.22
N ARG A 264 4.14 12.83 -12.29
CA ARG A 264 5.51 12.48 -12.65
C ARG A 264 6.49 12.91 -11.55
N ILE A 265 6.39 14.15 -11.07
CA ILE A 265 7.28 14.68 -10.02
C ILE A 265 7.17 13.88 -8.73
N ILE A 266 5.95 13.64 -8.23
CA ILE A 266 5.78 12.94 -6.96
C ILE A 266 6.22 11.48 -7.06
N THR A 267 5.99 10.83 -8.21
CA THR A 267 6.45 9.47 -8.48
C THR A 267 7.98 9.41 -8.55
N GLU A 268 8.61 10.32 -9.29
CA GLU A 268 10.08 10.39 -9.41
C GLU A 268 10.74 10.59 -8.03
N ASN A 269 10.21 11.52 -7.22
CA ASN A 269 10.71 11.75 -5.88
C ASN A 269 10.55 10.51 -4.99
N PHE A 270 9.42 9.81 -5.08
CA PHE A 270 9.21 8.59 -4.32
C PHE A 270 10.15 7.46 -4.75
N LEU A 271 10.40 7.29 -6.05
CA LEU A 271 11.40 6.34 -6.55
C LEU A 271 12.81 6.66 -6.01
N LYS A 272 13.18 7.95 -5.89
CA LYS A 272 14.46 8.34 -5.27
C LYS A 272 14.51 7.94 -3.79
N LEU A 273 13.42 8.10 -3.04
CA LEU A 273 13.34 7.66 -1.64
C LEU A 273 13.49 6.15 -1.50
N LEU A 274 12.80 5.37 -2.33
CA LEU A 274 12.91 3.90 -2.32
C LEU A 274 14.35 3.43 -2.59
N LEU A 275 15.05 4.04 -3.56
CA LEU A 275 16.44 3.69 -3.83
C LEU A 275 17.37 4.05 -2.67
N GLN A 276 17.15 5.20 -2.02
CA GLN A 276 17.90 5.59 -0.83
C GLN A 276 17.65 4.64 0.34
N GLU A 277 16.42 4.17 0.51
CA GLU A 277 16.08 3.19 1.53
C GLU A 277 16.79 1.85 1.28
N ILE A 278 16.80 1.35 0.03
CA ILE A 278 17.53 0.13 -0.35
C ILE A 278 19.02 0.25 0.02
N LYS A 279 19.65 1.40 -0.29
CA LYS A 279 21.06 1.67 0.07
C LYS A 279 21.26 1.64 1.59
N ARG A 280 20.41 2.34 2.34
CA ARG A 280 20.46 2.38 3.81
C ARG A 280 20.32 0.99 4.43
N ILE A 281 19.36 0.19 3.95
CA ILE A 281 19.14 -1.19 4.43
C ILE A 281 20.39 -2.04 4.18
N HIS A 282 20.98 -1.93 2.99
CA HIS A 282 22.20 -2.66 2.67
C HIS A 282 23.38 -2.26 3.58
N GLU A 283 23.57 -0.96 3.83
CA GLU A 283 24.60 -0.46 4.76
C GLU A 283 24.41 -1.02 6.18
N ILE A 284 23.18 -1.05 6.69
CA ILE A 284 22.85 -1.63 8.00
C ILE A 284 23.20 -3.12 8.03
N GLN A 285 22.85 -3.86 6.97
CA GLN A 285 23.15 -5.28 6.87
C GLN A 285 24.66 -5.57 6.84
N LEU A 286 25.46 -4.74 6.17
CA LEU A 286 26.93 -4.86 6.17
C LEU A 286 27.55 -4.58 7.55
N ILE A 287 27.08 -3.54 8.24
CA ILE A 287 27.56 -3.21 9.59
C ILE A 287 27.25 -4.34 10.56
N ASN A 288 26.04 -4.90 10.51
CA ASN A 288 25.64 -6.01 11.37
C ASN A 288 26.44 -7.29 11.10
N GLN A 289 26.74 -7.60 9.83
CA GLN A 289 27.63 -8.72 9.49
C GLN A 289 29.04 -8.50 10.08
N SER A 290 29.58 -7.29 9.96
CA SER A 290 30.90 -6.93 10.49
C SER A 290 30.97 -7.03 12.02
N ASN A 291 29.95 -6.54 12.72
CA ASN A 291 29.88 -6.62 14.19
C ASN A 291 29.75 -8.05 14.69
N ASN A 292 28.97 -8.89 14.01
CA ASN A 292 28.83 -10.32 14.34
C ASN A 292 30.14 -11.10 14.14
N ASP A 293 30.99 -10.70 13.20
CA ASP A 293 32.31 -11.33 13.02
C ASP A 293 33.34 -10.88 14.07
N VAL A 294 33.21 -9.68 14.63
CA VAL A 294 34.08 -9.17 15.71
C VAL A 294 33.66 -9.69 17.10
N ASN A 295 32.37 -9.86 17.37
CA ASN A 295 31.84 -10.29 18.67
C ASN A 295 31.84 -11.81 18.90
N LYS A 296 32.26 -12.63 17.93
CA LYS A 296 32.43 -14.09 18.11
C LYS A 296 33.42 -14.47 19.23
N ASP A 297 34.29 -13.54 19.64
CA ASP A 297 35.30 -13.78 20.69
C ASP A 297 34.92 -13.27 22.09
N ASN A 298 33.78 -12.58 22.26
CA ASN A 298 33.32 -12.08 23.57
C ASN A 298 31.87 -12.48 23.85
N ASN A 299 31.68 -13.48 24.71
CA ASN A 299 30.39 -13.88 25.29
C ASN A 299 29.85 -12.82 26.26
N ASN A 300 29.45 -11.65 25.76
CA ASN A 300 28.64 -10.71 26.52
C ASN A 300 27.25 -10.62 25.87
N ASN A 301 26.27 -11.19 26.59
CA ASN A 301 24.85 -11.08 26.30
C ASN A 301 24.36 -9.66 26.63
N ASP A 302 24.74 -8.67 25.82
CA ASP A 302 24.07 -7.37 25.85
C ASP A 302 22.97 -7.38 24.78
N ASP A 303 21.75 -7.00 25.18
CA ASP A 303 20.58 -6.86 24.32
C ASP A 303 20.90 -5.97 23.11
N ASP A 304 21.26 -6.58 21.98
CA ASP A 304 21.49 -5.87 20.72
C ASP A 304 20.25 -5.06 20.38
N LEU A 305 20.39 -3.73 20.39
CA LEU A 305 19.33 -2.79 20.06
C LEU A 305 18.89 -3.05 18.61
N TYR A 306 17.67 -3.55 18.43
CA TYR A 306 17.10 -3.79 17.11
C TYR A 306 17.16 -2.53 16.23
N ILE A 307 17.81 -2.63 15.06
CA ILE A 307 17.86 -1.55 14.08
C ILE A 307 16.85 -1.86 12.95
N PRO A 308 15.83 -1.00 12.73
CA PRO A 308 14.89 -1.17 11.61
C PRO A 308 15.61 -1.27 10.25
N GLY A 309 15.35 -2.35 9.52
CA GLY A 309 16.01 -2.66 8.25
C GLY A 309 16.95 -3.88 8.32
N GLN A 310 17.39 -4.29 9.51
CA GLN A 310 18.45 -5.30 9.65
C GLN A 310 18.07 -6.69 9.10
N ASN A 311 16.80 -7.07 9.23
CA ASN A 311 16.29 -8.38 8.80
C ASN A 311 15.42 -8.28 7.54
N THR A 312 15.37 -7.11 6.91
CA THR A 312 14.50 -6.84 5.77
C THR A 312 15.03 -7.58 4.53
N ILE A 313 14.18 -8.40 3.92
CA ILE A 313 14.55 -9.20 2.74
C ILE A 313 14.05 -8.52 1.47
N ILE A 314 14.98 -8.15 0.59
CA ILE A 314 14.69 -7.49 -0.69
C ILE A 314 14.96 -8.47 -1.85
N ASP A 315 13.96 -8.67 -2.69
CA ASP A 315 14.06 -9.52 -3.90
C ASP A 315 14.73 -8.74 -5.04
N TYR A 316 16.05 -8.56 -4.93
CA TYR A 316 16.86 -7.88 -5.94
C TYR A 316 16.69 -8.46 -7.35
N PRO A 317 16.67 -9.80 -7.57
CA PRO A 317 16.50 -10.36 -8.92
C PRO A 317 15.23 -9.87 -9.63
N LYS A 318 14.07 -9.82 -8.94
CA LYS A 318 12.83 -9.32 -9.56
C LYS A 318 12.86 -7.82 -9.81
N ILE A 319 13.45 -7.03 -8.91
CA ILE A 319 13.61 -5.58 -9.08
C ILE A 319 14.47 -5.31 -10.32
N ILE A 320 15.62 -5.98 -10.42
CA ILE A 320 16.55 -5.82 -11.55
C ILE A 320 15.88 -6.25 -12.86
N ASP A 321 15.21 -7.40 -12.91
CA ASP A 321 14.49 -7.82 -14.12
C ASP A 321 13.44 -6.79 -14.57
N THR A 322 12.69 -6.23 -13.61
CA THR A 322 11.71 -5.16 -13.88
C THR A 322 12.37 -3.93 -14.50
N LEU A 323 13.50 -3.47 -13.95
CA LEU A 323 14.23 -2.31 -14.45
C LEU A 323 14.83 -2.58 -15.84
N VAL A 324 15.40 -3.77 -16.06
CA VAL A 324 15.94 -4.18 -17.36
C VAL A 324 14.84 -4.20 -18.42
N ASN A 325 13.63 -4.68 -18.10
CA ASN A 325 12.49 -4.63 -19.01
C ASN A 325 12.08 -3.18 -19.34
N ASN A 326 12.20 -2.25 -18.38
CA ASN A 326 11.83 -0.85 -18.55
C ASN A 326 12.87 -0.02 -19.34
N LEU A 327 14.09 -0.54 -19.57
CA LEU A 327 15.08 0.09 -20.45
C LEU A 327 14.66 0.14 -21.92
N GLU A 328 13.72 -0.72 -22.33
CA GLU A 328 13.13 -0.73 -23.68
C GLU A 328 11.94 0.24 -23.81
N SER A 329 11.62 1.02 -22.77
CA SER A 329 10.55 2.01 -22.81
C SER A 329 10.86 3.16 -23.78
N ASN A 330 9.85 3.68 -24.48
CA ASN A 330 10.01 4.85 -25.36
C ASN A 330 10.20 6.18 -24.60
N GLU A 331 10.23 6.15 -23.27
CA GLU A 331 10.31 7.33 -22.41
C GLU A 331 11.70 7.44 -21.79
N ASP A 332 12.46 8.46 -22.17
CA ASP A 332 13.83 8.69 -21.71
C ASP A 332 13.92 8.79 -20.18
N LEU A 333 12.94 9.40 -19.51
CA LEU A 333 12.92 9.51 -18.06
C LEU A 333 12.89 8.15 -17.36
N ILE A 334 12.11 7.20 -17.88
CA ILE A 334 12.04 5.84 -17.33
C ILE A 334 13.35 5.10 -17.57
N ARG A 335 13.94 5.25 -18.76
CA ARG A 335 15.23 4.66 -19.10
C ARG A 335 16.35 5.19 -18.20
N LEU A 336 16.40 6.51 -17.98
CA LEU A 336 17.37 7.16 -17.10
C LEU A 336 17.25 6.67 -15.66
N ILE A 337 16.05 6.66 -15.09
CA ILE A 337 15.81 6.18 -13.72
C ILE A 337 16.17 4.70 -13.61
N SER A 338 15.83 3.89 -14.62
CA SER A 338 16.16 2.47 -14.63
C SER A 338 17.66 2.22 -14.68
N LEU A 339 18.41 2.96 -15.51
CA LEU A 339 19.87 2.86 -15.57
C LEU A 339 20.53 3.29 -14.25
N ASP A 340 20.10 4.40 -13.65
CA ASP A 340 20.61 4.86 -12.36
C ASP A 340 20.39 3.80 -11.27
N TRP A 341 19.19 3.24 -11.18
CA TRP A 341 18.91 2.15 -10.24
C TRP A 341 19.79 0.93 -10.51
N LEU A 342 19.97 0.52 -11.76
CA LEU A 342 20.80 -0.64 -12.11
C LEU A 342 22.26 -0.45 -11.71
N ILE A 343 22.85 0.74 -11.90
CA ILE A 343 24.22 1.05 -11.43
C ILE A 343 24.32 0.89 -9.91
N ASN A 344 23.37 1.47 -9.17
CA ASN A 344 23.37 1.40 -7.71
C ASN A 344 23.13 -0.04 -7.20
N LEU A 345 22.25 -0.79 -7.85
CA LEU A 345 21.96 -2.18 -7.50
C LEU A 345 23.10 -3.13 -7.87
N LEU A 346 23.92 -2.80 -8.87
CA LEU A 346 25.09 -3.60 -9.25
C LEU A 346 26.14 -3.61 -8.13
N ILE A 347 26.26 -2.50 -7.38
CA ILE A 347 27.11 -2.40 -6.19
C ILE A 347 26.54 -3.25 -5.04
N ILE A 348 25.23 -3.18 -4.84
CA ILE A 348 24.53 -3.81 -3.70
C ILE A 348 24.37 -5.33 -3.88
N SER A 349 24.02 -5.77 -5.08
CA SER A 349 23.68 -7.17 -5.38
C SER A 349 24.25 -7.64 -6.73
N PRO A 350 25.59 -7.65 -6.89
CA PRO A 350 26.25 -7.99 -8.17
C PRO A 350 25.88 -9.39 -8.69
N LYS A 351 25.72 -10.37 -7.80
CA LYS A 351 25.33 -11.74 -8.16
C LYS A 351 24.00 -11.81 -8.90
N SER A 352 23.06 -10.92 -8.58
CA SER A 352 21.72 -10.90 -9.15
C SER A 352 21.72 -10.49 -10.64
N PHE A 353 22.82 -9.90 -11.14
CA PHE A 353 22.95 -9.50 -12.54
C PHE A 353 23.39 -10.63 -13.47
N ILE A 354 24.09 -11.66 -12.97
CA ILE A 354 24.82 -12.64 -13.79
C ILE A 354 23.96 -13.27 -14.88
N LEU A 355 22.72 -13.65 -14.55
CA LEU A 355 21.79 -14.28 -15.49
C LEU A 355 21.18 -13.29 -16.50
N LEU A 356 21.20 -12.00 -16.20
CA LEU A 356 20.61 -10.93 -17.01
C LEU A 356 21.64 -10.20 -17.90
N ILE A 357 22.95 -10.39 -17.66
CA ILE A 357 24.03 -9.75 -18.44
C ILE A 357 23.83 -9.86 -19.97
N PRO A 358 23.55 -11.04 -20.57
CA PRO A 358 23.42 -11.14 -22.03
C PRO A 358 22.33 -10.23 -22.61
N LYS A 359 21.18 -10.18 -21.94
CA LYS A 359 20.04 -9.33 -22.34
C LYS A 359 20.39 -7.85 -22.14
N LEU A 360 20.98 -7.53 -20.99
CA LEU A 360 21.34 -6.16 -20.63
C LEU A 360 22.37 -5.56 -21.59
N LEU A 361 23.39 -6.32 -22.00
CA LEU A 361 24.40 -5.86 -22.97
C LEU A 361 23.77 -5.45 -24.31
N ILE A 362 22.83 -6.23 -24.83
CA ILE A 362 22.18 -5.93 -26.11
C ILE A 362 21.31 -4.67 -26.00
N ILE A 363 20.58 -4.54 -24.88
CA ILE A 363 19.81 -3.33 -24.61
C ILE A 363 20.75 -2.12 -24.53
N LEU A 364 21.85 -2.21 -23.77
CA LEU A 364 22.82 -1.12 -23.63
C LEU A 364 23.45 -0.70 -24.96
N LEU A 365 23.77 -1.64 -25.86
CA LEU A 365 24.27 -1.29 -27.20
C LEU A 365 23.28 -0.42 -27.99
N ASN A 366 21.98 -0.72 -27.87
CA ASN A 366 20.95 0.10 -28.49
C ASN A 366 20.87 1.50 -27.84
N ILE A 367 20.98 1.58 -26.51
CA ILE A 367 20.98 2.87 -25.78
C ILE A 367 22.21 3.71 -26.11
N ILE A 368 23.39 3.11 -26.22
CA ILE A 368 24.65 3.80 -26.56
C ILE A 368 24.59 4.36 -27.99
N SER A 369 23.84 3.71 -28.88
CA SER A 369 23.64 4.14 -30.26
C SER A 369 22.51 5.16 -30.42
N ASP A 370 21.80 5.51 -29.33
CA ASP A 370 20.69 6.46 -29.32
C ASP A 370 21.19 7.91 -29.49
N ASN A 371 20.32 8.89 -29.72
CA ASN A 371 20.70 10.30 -29.90
C ASN A 371 20.79 11.11 -28.59
N ASN A 372 20.48 10.50 -27.44
CA ASN A 372 20.46 11.19 -26.15
C ASN A 372 21.81 11.04 -25.43
N PRO A 373 22.64 12.10 -25.33
CA PRO A 373 24.00 12.00 -24.77
C PRO A 373 24.02 11.60 -23.29
N HIS A 374 23.01 12.00 -22.52
CA HIS A 374 22.94 11.67 -21.11
C HIS A 374 22.62 10.18 -20.89
N LEU A 375 21.72 9.63 -21.70
CA LEU A 375 21.45 8.18 -21.71
C LEU A 375 22.68 7.39 -22.14
N GLN A 376 23.42 7.85 -23.15
CA GLN A 376 24.66 7.23 -23.59
C GLN A 376 25.71 7.19 -22.47
N GLU A 377 25.92 8.32 -21.78
CA GLU A 377 26.90 8.44 -20.71
C GLU A 377 26.64 7.42 -19.58
N ILE A 378 25.40 7.36 -19.08
CA ILE A 378 25.02 6.43 -18.01
C ILE A 378 25.07 4.97 -18.52
N ALA A 379 24.67 4.71 -19.76
CA ALA A 379 24.75 3.37 -20.34
C ALA A 379 26.21 2.89 -20.51
N LEU A 380 27.13 3.78 -20.90
CA LEU A 380 28.56 3.48 -20.98
C LEU A 380 29.15 3.20 -19.60
N GLN A 381 28.74 3.96 -18.58
CA GLN A 381 29.13 3.69 -17.18
C GLN A 381 28.68 2.29 -16.75
N LEU A 382 27.38 1.97 -16.90
CA LEU A 382 26.86 0.65 -16.53
C LEU A 382 27.56 -0.48 -17.30
N ASN A 383 27.85 -0.27 -18.59
CA ASN A 383 28.59 -1.25 -19.40
C ASN A 383 30.02 -1.48 -18.86
N SER A 384 30.73 -0.42 -18.49
CA SER A 384 32.06 -0.52 -17.85
C SER A 384 31.99 -1.29 -16.53
N ASP A 385 31.00 -1.00 -15.69
CA ASP A 385 30.83 -1.65 -14.39
C ASP A 385 30.49 -3.14 -14.54
N LEU A 386 29.66 -3.50 -15.51
CA LEU A 386 29.37 -4.91 -15.86
C LEU A 386 30.62 -5.63 -16.38
N MET A 387 31.44 -4.96 -17.19
CA MET A 387 32.69 -5.54 -17.69
C MET A 387 33.67 -5.83 -16.54
N ASN A 388 33.75 -4.93 -15.56
CA ASN A 388 34.55 -5.12 -14.35
C ASN A 388 34.01 -6.31 -13.51
N LEU A 389 32.69 -6.44 -13.39
CA LEU A 389 32.07 -7.56 -12.68
C LEU A 389 32.45 -8.92 -13.31
N VAL A 390 32.39 -9.03 -14.64
CA VAL A 390 32.76 -10.27 -15.34
C VAL A 390 34.26 -10.54 -15.23
N SER A 391 35.09 -9.50 -15.37
CA SER A 391 36.55 -9.62 -15.38
C SER A 391 37.14 -10.03 -14.03
N THR A 392 36.48 -9.67 -12.93
CA THR A 392 36.95 -9.98 -11.56
C THR A 392 36.68 -11.42 -11.14
N ASN A 393 35.95 -12.22 -11.94
CA ASN A 393 35.79 -13.68 -11.80
C ASN A 393 35.33 -14.14 -10.40
N GLN A 394 34.63 -13.29 -9.65
CA GLN A 394 34.25 -13.55 -8.25
C GLN A 394 33.10 -14.57 -8.09
N TYR A 395 32.47 -14.97 -9.20
CA TYR A 395 31.31 -15.85 -9.20
C TYR A 395 31.52 -16.97 -10.23
N GLU A 396 31.03 -18.19 -9.92
CA GLU A 396 31.00 -19.34 -10.84
C GLU A 396 30.12 -19.01 -12.06
N THR A 397 30.70 -18.23 -12.97
CA THR A 397 30.00 -17.67 -14.11
C THR A 397 30.04 -18.71 -15.21
N ASN A 398 28.88 -19.26 -15.57
CA ASN A 398 28.77 -20.19 -16.68
C ASN A 398 28.91 -19.44 -18.02
N TYR A 399 30.16 -19.17 -18.42
CA TYR A 399 30.50 -18.46 -19.65
C TYR A 399 29.85 -19.08 -20.88
N THR A 400 29.71 -20.42 -20.92
CA THR A 400 29.03 -21.13 -22.00
C THR A 400 27.56 -20.73 -22.09
N LEU A 401 26.86 -20.66 -20.95
CA LEU A 401 25.46 -20.21 -20.90
C LEU A 401 25.33 -18.74 -21.32
N ILE A 402 26.23 -17.86 -20.87
CA ILE A 402 26.24 -16.44 -21.24
C ILE A 402 26.44 -16.27 -22.74
N ILE A 403 27.44 -16.94 -23.32
CA ILE A 403 27.74 -16.85 -24.76
C ILE A 403 26.58 -17.40 -25.60
N ASN A 404 25.98 -18.52 -25.18
CA ASN A 404 24.81 -19.09 -25.85
C ASN A 404 23.60 -18.14 -25.80
N ASN A 405 23.34 -17.55 -24.63
CA ASN A 405 22.25 -16.57 -24.47
C ASN A 405 22.50 -15.30 -25.28
N LEU A 406 23.73 -14.78 -25.29
CA LEU A 406 24.12 -13.62 -26.10
C LEU A 406 23.94 -13.91 -27.59
N SER A 407 24.38 -15.08 -28.04
CA SER A 407 24.23 -15.51 -29.44
C SER A 407 22.75 -15.63 -29.82
N ASN A 408 21.92 -16.23 -28.96
CA ASN A 408 20.47 -16.32 -29.17
C ASN A 408 19.80 -14.95 -29.26
N GLU A 409 20.15 -14.01 -28.38
CA GLU A 409 19.57 -12.67 -28.39
C GLU A 409 20.04 -11.83 -29.59
N LEU A 410 21.31 -11.95 -30.01
CA LEU A 410 21.80 -11.32 -31.26
C LEU A 410 21.09 -11.87 -32.51
N LEU A 411 20.81 -13.18 -32.55
CA LEU A 411 20.03 -13.81 -33.63
C LEU A 411 18.56 -13.36 -33.65
N LYS A 412 17.94 -13.14 -32.48
CA LYS A 412 16.58 -12.56 -32.38
C LYS A 412 16.53 -11.11 -32.89
N ASN A 413 17.56 -10.31 -32.61
CA ASN A 413 17.59 -8.92 -33.10
C ASN A 413 17.82 -8.83 -34.61
N THR A 414 18.69 -9.68 -35.17
CA THR A 414 18.91 -9.74 -36.63
C THR A 414 17.67 -10.23 -37.40
N SER A 415 16.88 -11.14 -36.82
CA SER A 415 15.61 -11.57 -37.41
C SER A 415 14.51 -10.50 -37.35
N LYS A 416 14.44 -9.67 -36.29
CA LYS A 416 13.54 -8.49 -36.24
C LYS A 416 13.85 -7.45 -37.33
N LEU A 417 15.13 -7.23 -37.64
CA LEU A 417 15.56 -6.32 -38.71
C LEU A 417 15.17 -6.83 -40.11
N ASN A 418 15.14 -8.14 -40.32
CA ASN A 418 14.77 -8.74 -41.61
C ASN A 418 13.27 -8.82 -41.88
N ILE A 419 12.40 -8.59 -40.88
CA ILE A 419 10.93 -8.61 -41.04
C ILE A 419 10.37 -7.22 -41.35
N ASN A 420 11.13 -6.16 -41.10
CA ASN A 420 10.75 -4.76 -41.37
C ASN A 420 11.30 -4.21 -42.71
N ASN A 421 11.80 -5.08 -43.60
CA ASN A 421 12.24 -4.72 -44.95
C ASN A 421 11.26 -5.22 -46.02
#